data_AF-A0A352YYZ2-F1
#
_entry.id   AF-A0A352YYZ2-F1
#
_cell.length_a   1.000
_cell.length_b   1.000
_cell.length_c   1.000
_cell.angle_alpha   90.00
_cell.angle_beta   90.00
_cell.angle_gamma   90.00
#
_symmetry.space_group_name_H-M   'P 1'
#
loop_
_entity.id
_entity.type
_entity.pdbx_description
1 polymer ?
#
loop_
_entity_poly.entity_id
_entity_poly.type
_entity_poly.pdbx_seq_one_letter_code
_entity_poly.pdbx_strand_id
1 'polypeptide(L)'
;MKEDKLKELLDKYYDGNSSPEEEQELKDFFSGDVIFPGYDAEKEIFRYYSSSEQIPVPSTDFDNRILNTIDKLEVIKRKNIFRKGYITILSAAATILIMIAAWFITTYDREPEDTFSDPVIAYAETMKILNNVSVKLNRGTKAIKPVFKLVNTTRDGIKSIDRSFSLISGGLKKAGITISFDDESKKSDEKPDNK
;
A
#
# COMPACT_ATOMS: atom_id res chain seq x y z
N MET A 1 25.73 47.67 24.45
CA MET A 1 26.83 46.71 24.23
C MET A 1 28.10 47.46 23.81
N LYS A 2 29.31 46.95 24.08
CA LYS A 2 30.57 47.50 23.50
C LYS A 2 30.92 46.70 22.23
N GLU A 3 31.62 47.31 21.28
CA GLU A 3 31.95 46.70 19.98
C GLU A 3 32.79 45.43 20.10
N ASP A 4 33.82 45.41 20.96
CA ASP A 4 34.65 44.21 21.18
C ASP A 4 33.82 43.02 21.71
N LYS A 5 32.85 43.30 22.60
CA LYS A 5 31.93 42.28 23.14
C LYS A 5 30.98 41.77 22.05
N LEU A 6 30.53 42.65 21.14
CA LEU A 6 29.66 42.28 20.03
C LEU A 6 30.36 41.29 19.10
N LYS A 7 31.61 41.58 18.77
CA LYS A 7 32.42 40.69 17.92
C LYS A 7 32.61 39.32 18.56
N GLU A 8 32.95 39.27 19.86
CA GLU A 8 33.10 38.00 20.58
C GLU A 8 31.80 37.19 20.60
N LEU A 9 30.65 37.84 20.82
CA LEU A 9 29.35 37.15 20.82
C LEU A 9 28.97 36.63 19.42
N LEU A 10 29.24 37.41 18.36
CA LEU A 10 28.99 36.98 16.99
C LEU A 10 29.87 35.77 16.61
N ASP A 11 31.15 35.79 16.98
CA ASP A 11 32.04 34.65 16.76
C ASP A 11 31.50 33.39 17.45
N LYS A 12 31.06 33.50 18.72
CA LYS A 12 30.42 32.38 19.44
C LYS A 12 29.11 31.91 18.81
N TYR A 13 28.28 32.84 18.33
CA TYR A 13 27.02 32.53 17.66
C TYR A 13 27.25 31.74 16.36
N TYR A 14 28.19 32.19 15.53
CA TYR A 14 28.52 31.50 14.28
C TYR A 14 29.21 30.14 14.51
N ASP A 15 29.98 30.00 15.60
CA ASP A 15 30.55 28.73 16.02
C ASP A 15 29.52 27.77 16.69
N GLY A 16 28.29 28.25 16.95
CA GLY A 16 27.24 27.46 17.60
C GLY A 16 27.47 27.19 19.09
N ASN A 17 28.28 28.03 19.75
CA ASN A 17 28.64 27.92 21.17
C ASN A 17 27.96 28.98 22.05
N SER A 18 27.04 29.79 21.50
CA SER A 18 26.28 30.79 22.25
C SER A 18 25.24 30.15 23.17
N SER A 19 25.00 30.79 24.32
CA SER A 19 23.86 30.44 25.18
C SER A 19 22.56 31.12 24.71
N PRO A 20 21.37 30.61 25.07
CA PRO A 20 20.10 31.26 24.74
C PRO A 20 19.98 32.70 25.28
N GLU A 21 20.67 32.99 26.39
CA GLU A 21 20.69 34.32 27.02
C GLU A 21 21.54 35.30 26.21
N GLU A 22 22.69 34.85 25.69
CA GLU A 22 23.57 35.61 24.80
C GLU A 22 22.90 35.87 23.44
N GLU A 23 22.18 34.89 22.90
CA GLU A 23 21.40 35.04 21.66
C GLU A 23 20.27 36.07 21.82
N GLN A 24 19.63 36.11 22.98
CA GLN A 24 18.64 37.13 23.28
C GLN A 24 19.29 38.52 23.36
N GLU A 25 20.49 38.66 23.95
CA GLU A 25 21.25 39.92 23.97
C GLU A 25 21.58 40.41 22.55
N LEU A 26 21.99 39.50 21.64
CA LEU A 26 22.21 39.81 20.22
C LEU A 26 20.93 40.25 19.52
N LYS A 27 19.84 39.52 19.74
CA LYS A 27 18.53 39.81 19.14
C LYS A 27 18.02 41.19 19.56
N ASP A 28 18.11 41.51 20.85
CA ASP A 28 17.69 42.81 21.38
C ASP A 28 18.58 43.95 20.86
N PHE A 29 19.89 43.72 20.74
CA PHE A 29 20.83 44.69 20.18
C PHE A 29 20.54 45.02 18.71
N PHE A 30 20.36 44.00 17.87
CA PHE A 30 20.09 44.18 16.44
C PHE A 30 18.64 44.62 16.12
N SER A 31 17.74 44.51 17.10
CA SER A 31 16.38 45.07 17.00
C SER A 31 16.33 46.60 17.20
N GLY A 32 17.41 47.21 17.73
CA GLY A 32 17.52 48.64 17.93
C GLY A 32 17.88 49.45 16.69
N ASP A 33 17.62 50.76 16.72
CA ASP A 33 17.91 51.67 15.60
C ASP A 33 19.40 52.03 15.46
N VAL A 34 20.15 52.06 16.57
CA VAL A 34 21.56 52.46 16.60
C VAL A 34 22.47 51.23 16.66
N ILE A 35 23.16 50.93 15.57
CA ILE A 35 24.16 49.85 15.46
C ILE A 35 25.56 50.41 15.16
N PHE A 36 26.60 49.63 15.45
CA PHE A 36 27.97 49.97 15.07
C PHE A 36 28.15 49.89 13.55
N PRO A 37 29.01 50.74 12.94
CA PRO A 37 29.28 50.69 11.51
C PRO A 37 29.92 49.35 11.10
N GLY A 38 29.42 48.73 10.03
CA GLY A 38 29.96 47.47 9.49
C GLY A 38 29.17 46.21 9.84
N TYR A 39 28.08 46.31 10.60
CA TYR A 39 27.22 45.17 10.99
C TYR A 39 25.83 45.19 10.33
N ASP A 40 25.73 45.79 9.15
CA ASP A 40 24.45 45.94 8.43
C ASP A 40 23.88 44.58 7.97
N ALA A 41 24.76 43.64 7.63
CA ALA A 41 24.38 42.29 7.20
C ALA A 41 23.77 41.48 8.36
N GLU A 42 24.42 41.51 9.52
CA GLU A 42 23.92 40.88 10.75
C GLU A 42 22.57 41.48 11.15
N LYS A 43 22.44 42.81 11.08
CA LYS A 43 21.17 43.49 11.37
C LYS A 43 20.03 42.97 10.49
N GLU A 44 20.26 42.80 9.19
CA GLU A 44 19.24 42.28 8.28
C GLU A 44 18.84 40.84 8.63
N ILE A 45 19.82 39.99 8.93
CA ILE A 45 19.62 38.58 9.33
C ILE A 45 18.80 38.49 10.63
N PHE A 46 19.22 39.20 11.68
CA PHE A 46 18.53 39.18 12.98
C PHE A 46 17.13 39.80 12.88
N ARG A 47 16.94 40.82 12.03
CA ARG A 47 15.61 41.38 11.76
C ARG A 47 14.72 40.37 11.03
N TYR A 48 15.26 39.64 10.05
CA TYR A 48 14.53 38.58 9.37
C TYR A 48 14.08 37.49 10.36
N TYR A 49 14.98 36.98 11.19
CA TYR A 49 14.65 35.98 12.21
C TYR A 49 13.69 36.47 13.29
N SER A 50 13.72 37.76 13.61
CA SER A 50 12.76 38.37 14.54
C SER A 50 11.38 38.56 13.91
N SER A 51 11.32 38.75 12.59
CA SER A 51 10.08 38.91 11.83
C SER A 51 9.43 37.59 11.41
N SER A 52 10.22 36.52 11.27
CA SER A 52 9.67 35.17 11.04
C SER A 52 8.90 34.74 12.29
N GLU A 53 7.62 34.43 12.11
CA GLU A 53 6.73 33.93 13.16
C GLU A 53 7.43 32.90 14.05
N GLN A 54 7.16 32.97 15.36
CA GLN A 54 7.66 32.05 16.36
C GLN A 54 7.54 30.62 15.83
N ILE A 55 8.69 30.01 15.50
CA ILE A 55 8.71 28.62 15.06
C ILE A 55 8.14 27.82 16.23
N PRO A 56 7.00 27.14 16.04
CA PRO A 56 6.37 26.41 17.13
C PRO A 56 7.34 25.33 17.60
N VAL A 57 7.50 25.21 18.92
CA VAL A 57 8.31 24.15 19.51
C VAL A 57 7.74 22.82 18.98
N PRO A 58 8.59 21.98 18.36
CA PRO A 58 8.11 20.71 17.82
C PRO A 58 7.48 19.87 18.93
N SER A 59 6.43 19.12 18.59
CA SER A 59 5.78 18.20 19.52
C SER A 59 6.81 17.23 20.10
N THR A 60 6.62 16.78 21.34
CA THR A 60 7.50 15.80 22.02
C THR A 60 7.72 14.50 21.23
N ASP A 61 6.83 14.16 20.30
CA ASP A 61 6.92 12.97 19.45
C ASP A 61 7.60 13.22 18.08
N PHE A 62 8.11 14.42 17.83
CA PHE A 62 8.71 14.79 16.53
C PHE A 62 9.90 13.89 16.17
N ASP A 63 10.80 13.68 17.13
CA ASP A 63 12.00 12.87 16.94
C ASP A 63 11.63 11.41 16.65
N ASN A 64 10.69 10.86 17.41
CA ASN A 64 10.18 9.50 17.20
C ASN A 64 9.53 9.35 15.82
N ARG A 65 8.79 10.35 15.34
CA ARG A 65 8.18 10.32 14.00
C ARG A 65 9.23 10.30 12.89
N ILE A 66 10.33 11.03 13.06
CA ILE A 66 11.44 11.00 12.10
C ILE A 66 12.11 9.64 12.11
N LEU A 67 12.49 9.12 13.29
CA LEU A 67 13.12 7.81 13.44
C LEU A 67 12.27 6.69 12.84
N ASN A 68 10.97 6.67 13.17
CA ASN A 68 10.02 5.71 12.61
C ASN A 68 9.91 5.79 11.09
N THR A 69 10.07 6.99 10.50
CA THR A 69 10.02 7.16 9.04
C THR A 69 11.28 6.60 8.39
N ILE A 70 12.44 6.83 8.99
CA ILE A 70 13.73 6.28 8.53
C ILE A 70 13.69 4.75 8.56
N ASP A 71 13.26 4.17 9.68
CA ASP A 71 13.14 2.72 9.84
C ASP A 71 12.20 2.09 8.79
N LYS A 72 11.05 2.73 8.54
CA LYS A 72 10.10 2.26 7.51
C LYS A 72 10.73 2.26 6.11
N LEU A 73 11.52 3.28 5.77
CA LEU A 73 12.17 3.37 4.46
C LEU A 73 13.23 2.26 4.28
N GLU A 74 13.97 1.91 5.33
CA GLU A 74 14.92 0.80 5.27
C GLU A 74 14.26 -0.56 5.07
N VAL A 75 13.12 -0.80 5.74
CA VAL A 75 12.37 -2.05 5.63
C VAL A 75 11.82 -2.24 4.20
N ILE A 76 11.30 -1.17 3.58
CA ILE A 76 10.77 -1.19 2.21
C ILE A 76 11.89 -1.54 1.21
N LYS A 77 13.08 -0.93 1.35
CA LYS A 77 14.23 -1.22 0.49
C LYS A 77 14.68 -2.68 0.60
N ARG A 78 14.80 -3.21 1.83
CA ARG A 78 15.18 -4.62 2.04
C ARG A 78 14.19 -5.58 1.38
N LYS A 79 12.87 -5.39 1.59
CA LYS A 79 11.83 -6.25 1.01
C LYS A 79 11.89 -6.30 -0.53
N ASN A 80 12.21 -5.19 -1.18
CA ASN A 80 12.29 -5.12 -2.64
C ASN A 80 13.50 -5.90 -3.20
N ILE A 81 14.63 -5.90 -2.49
CA ILE A 81 15.85 -6.62 -2.90
C ILE A 81 15.62 -8.13 -2.82
N PHE A 82 15.04 -8.62 -1.72
CA PHE A 82 14.71 -10.05 -1.58
C PHE A 82 13.74 -10.51 -2.65
N ARG A 83 12.68 -9.73 -2.92
CA ARG A 83 11.69 -10.07 -3.97
C ARG A 83 12.33 -10.18 -5.36
N LYS A 84 13.26 -9.27 -5.70
CA LYS A 84 14.00 -9.35 -6.97
C LYS A 84 14.87 -10.61 -7.06
N GLY A 85 15.56 -10.98 -5.98
CA GLY A 85 16.37 -12.20 -5.93
C GLY A 85 15.57 -13.50 -6.08
N TYR A 86 14.38 -13.57 -5.46
CA TYR A 86 13.51 -14.75 -5.65
C TYR A 86 12.95 -14.86 -7.06
N ILE A 87 12.60 -13.72 -7.70
CA ILE A 87 12.11 -13.73 -9.09
C ILE A 87 13.19 -14.19 -10.06
N THR A 88 14.45 -13.78 -9.87
CA THR A 88 15.55 -14.22 -10.74
C THR A 88 15.83 -15.71 -10.57
N ILE A 89 15.86 -16.22 -9.33
CA ILE A 89 16.04 -17.67 -9.06
C ILE A 89 14.87 -18.48 -9.64
N LEU A 90 13.63 -18.01 -9.46
CA LEU A 90 12.44 -18.68 -10.01
C LEU A 90 12.46 -18.69 -11.55
N SER A 91 12.90 -17.59 -12.17
CA SER A 91 13.05 -17.54 -13.63
C SER A 91 14.09 -18.53 -14.14
N ALA A 92 15.23 -18.67 -13.44
CA ALA A 92 16.25 -19.67 -13.78
C ALA A 92 15.71 -21.10 -13.64
N ALA A 93 15.01 -21.41 -12.55
CA ALA A 93 14.38 -22.71 -12.35
C ALA A 93 13.36 -23.04 -13.46
N ALA A 94 12.54 -22.07 -13.88
CA ALA A 94 11.57 -22.25 -14.96
C ALA A 94 12.25 -22.58 -16.30
N THR A 95 13.37 -21.94 -16.64
CA THR A 95 14.11 -22.26 -17.87
C THR A 95 14.67 -23.69 -17.86
N ILE A 96 15.15 -24.16 -16.70
CA ILE A 96 15.63 -25.54 -16.54
C ILE A 96 14.46 -26.53 -16.73
N LEU A 97 13.30 -26.26 -16.14
CA LEU A 97 12.11 -27.10 -16.31
C LEU A 97 11.65 -27.15 -17.77
N ILE A 98 11.67 -26.03 -18.48
CA ILE A 98 11.32 -25.98 -19.92
C ILE A 98 12.32 -26.81 -20.73
N MET A 99 13.62 -26.72 -20.43
CA MET A 99 14.65 -27.55 -21.10
C MET A 99 14.43 -29.04 -20.84
N ILE A 100 14.12 -29.43 -19.61
CA ILE A 100 13.82 -30.83 -19.25
C ILE A 100 12.54 -31.30 -19.96
N ALA A 101 11.49 -30.48 -19.98
CA ALA A 101 10.23 -30.82 -20.65
C ALA A 101 10.43 -30.98 -22.17
N ALA A 102 11.17 -30.07 -22.80
CA ALA A 102 11.51 -30.15 -24.22
C ALA A 102 12.33 -31.41 -24.51
N TRP A 103 13.32 -31.72 -23.68
CA TRP A 103 14.10 -32.95 -23.82
C TRP A 103 13.20 -34.18 -23.71
N PHE A 104 12.30 -34.24 -22.73
CA PHE A 104 11.36 -35.34 -22.55
C PHE A 104 10.43 -35.50 -23.76
N ILE A 105 9.86 -34.41 -24.28
CA ILE A 105 8.99 -34.46 -25.47
C ILE A 105 9.76 -35.00 -26.69
N THR A 106 10.98 -34.52 -26.93
CA THR A 106 11.78 -34.95 -28.10
C THR A 106 12.36 -36.36 -27.98
N THR A 107 12.53 -36.90 -26.77
CA THR A 107 13.07 -38.24 -26.55
C THR A 107 11.99 -39.29 -26.33
N TYR A 108 10.79 -38.88 -25.93
CA TYR A 108 9.61 -39.75 -25.80
C TYR A 108 8.68 -39.59 -27.01
N ASP A 109 9.18 -39.82 -28.21
CA ASP A 109 8.35 -40.23 -29.35
C ASP A 109 7.96 -41.71 -29.16
N ARG A 110 7.19 -41.98 -28.10
CA ARG A 110 6.45 -43.25 -28.00
C ARG A 110 5.13 -43.01 -28.70
N GLU A 111 4.97 -43.59 -29.88
CA GLU A 111 3.63 -43.81 -30.41
C GLU A 111 2.83 -44.51 -29.30
N PRO A 112 1.69 -43.94 -28.87
CA PRO A 112 0.88 -44.58 -27.86
C PRO A 112 0.50 -45.96 -28.38
N GLU A 113 0.98 -47.00 -27.69
CA GLU A 113 0.70 -48.38 -28.05
C GLU A 113 -0.81 -48.59 -28.00
N ASP A 114 -1.41 -49.05 -29.10
CA ASP A 114 -2.86 -49.11 -29.22
C ASP A 114 -3.42 -50.09 -28.18
N THR A 115 -4.33 -49.60 -27.33
CA THR A 115 -4.85 -50.40 -26.20
C THR A 115 -5.79 -51.50 -26.69
N PHE A 116 -6.35 -51.35 -27.89
CA PHE A 116 -7.24 -52.33 -28.50
C PHE A 116 -6.82 -52.58 -29.95
N SER A 117 -6.68 -53.85 -30.32
CA SER A 117 -6.34 -54.23 -31.71
C SER A 117 -7.52 -54.08 -32.70
N ASP A 118 -8.76 -53.96 -32.19
CA ASP A 118 -9.97 -53.80 -32.99
C ASP A 118 -10.63 -52.43 -32.72
N PRO A 119 -10.72 -51.56 -33.74
CA PRO A 119 -11.30 -50.23 -33.60
C PRO A 119 -12.78 -50.23 -33.17
N VAL A 120 -13.53 -51.29 -33.49
CA VAL A 120 -14.96 -51.40 -33.13
C VAL A 120 -15.12 -51.58 -31.61
N ILE A 121 -14.25 -52.37 -30.99
CA ILE A 121 -14.25 -52.63 -29.55
C ILE A 121 -13.79 -51.37 -28.79
N ALA A 122 -12.75 -50.70 -29.29
CA ALA A 122 -12.26 -49.44 -28.71
C ALA A 122 -13.35 -48.37 -28.64
N TYR A 123 -14.12 -48.24 -29.73
CA TYR A 123 -15.24 -47.30 -29.81
C TYR A 123 -16.35 -47.63 -28.81
N ALA A 124 -16.71 -48.91 -28.69
CA ALA A 124 -17.75 -49.35 -27.76
C ALA A 124 -17.38 -49.07 -26.30
N GLU A 125 -16.15 -49.38 -25.88
CA GLU A 125 -15.67 -49.07 -24.52
C GLU A 125 -15.55 -47.56 -24.29
N THR A 126 -15.11 -46.79 -25.29
CA THR A 126 -15.09 -45.32 -25.23
C THR A 126 -16.47 -44.76 -24.98
N MET A 127 -17.48 -45.21 -25.72
CA MET A 127 -18.87 -44.76 -25.55
C MET A 127 -19.43 -45.09 -24.18
N LYS A 128 -19.08 -46.26 -23.64
CA LYS A 128 -19.45 -46.66 -22.27
C LYS A 128 -18.80 -45.75 -21.22
N ILE A 129 -17.52 -45.39 -21.39
CA ILE A 129 -16.82 -44.45 -20.50
C ILE A 129 -17.46 -43.06 -20.59
N LEU A 130 -17.67 -42.53 -21.80
CA LEU A 130 -18.29 -41.22 -22.01
C LEU A 130 -19.70 -41.16 -21.41
N ASN A 131 -20.48 -42.23 -21.57
CA ASN A 131 -21.80 -42.32 -20.97
C ASN A 131 -21.72 -42.29 -19.44
N ASN A 132 -20.78 -43.04 -18.84
CA ASN A 132 -20.58 -43.04 -17.39
C ASN A 132 -20.18 -41.65 -16.87
N VAL A 133 -19.25 -40.98 -17.57
CA VAL A 133 -18.85 -39.59 -17.28
C VAL A 133 -20.05 -38.65 -17.38
N SER A 134 -20.85 -38.74 -18.44
CA SER A 134 -22.07 -37.94 -18.61
C SER A 134 -23.07 -38.16 -17.47
N VAL A 135 -23.31 -39.41 -17.08
CA VAL A 135 -24.18 -39.74 -15.93
C VAL A 135 -23.63 -39.14 -14.63
N LYS A 136 -22.33 -39.25 -14.38
CA LYS A 136 -21.69 -38.67 -13.19
C LYS A 136 -21.77 -37.15 -13.17
N LEU A 137 -21.51 -36.48 -14.29
CA LEU A 137 -21.65 -35.03 -14.42
C LEU A 137 -23.09 -34.59 -14.18
N ASN A 138 -24.05 -35.22 -14.84
CA ASN A 138 -25.47 -34.92 -14.66
C ASN A 138 -25.95 -35.13 -13.22
N ARG A 139 -25.43 -36.14 -12.52
CA ARG A 139 -25.69 -36.35 -11.08
C ARG A 139 -25.09 -35.21 -10.25
N GLY A 140 -23.85 -34.82 -10.52
CA GLY A 140 -23.19 -33.68 -9.87
C GLY A 140 -23.97 -32.37 -10.06
N THR A 141 -24.38 -32.07 -11.29
CA THR A 141 -25.17 -30.86 -11.60
C THR A 141 -26.55 -30.87 -10.92
N LYS A 142 -27.18 -32.03 -10.77
CA LYS A 142 -28.44 -32.16 -9.99
C LYS A 142 -28.21 -31.91 -8.50
N ALA A 143 -27.13 -32.45 -7.94
CA ALA A 143 -26.80 -32.31 -6.52
C ALA A 143 -26.52 -30.84 -6.10
N ILE A 144 -25.97 -30.02 -6.99
CA ILE A 144 -25.67 -28.60 -6.72
C ILE A 144 -26.87 -27.66 -6.94
N LYS A 145 -27.94 -28.11 -7.61
CA LYS A 145 -29.13 -27.28 -7.89
C LYS A 145 -29.79 -26.68 -6.63
N PRO A 146 -29.95 -27.42 -5.50
CA PRO A 146 -30.47 -26.84 -4.25
C PRO A 146 -29.54 -25.77 -3.66
N VAL A 147 -28.22 -25.95 -3.79
CA VAL A 147 -27.23 -24.97 -3.31
C VAL A 147 -27.36 -23.66 -4.09
N PHE A 148 -27.47 -23.72 -5.43
CA PHE A 148 -27.73 -22.53 -6.24
C PHE A 148 -29.06 -21.86 -5.89
N LYS A 149 -30.12 -22.64 -5.64
CA LYS A 149 -31.41 -22.10 -5.21
C LYS A 149 -31.29 -21.38 -3.87
N LEU A 150 -30.59 -21.98 -2.90
CA LEU A 150 -30.35 -21.40 -1.58
C LEU A 150 -29.57 -20.08 -1.67
N VAL A 151 -28.47 -20.05 -2.44
CA VAL A 151 -27.67 -18.84 -2.66
C VAL A 151 -28.51 -17.71 -3.26
N ASN A 152 -29.34 -18.01 -4.26
CA ASN A 152 -30.21 -17.00 -4.87
C ASN A 152 -31.26 -16.49 -3.88
N THR A 153 -31.92 -17.38 -3.12
CA THR A 153 -32.89 -16.95 -2.10
C THR A 153 -32.25 -16.13 -0.99
N THR A 154 -31.04 -16.48 -0.55
CA THR A 154 -30.28 -15.70 0.45
C THR A 154 -29.92 -14.33 -0.09
N ARG A 155 -29.48 -14.24 -1.36
CA ARG A 155 -29.18 -12.97 -2.02
C ARG A 155 -30.41 -12.06 -2.10
N ASP A 156 -31.57 -12.62 -2.43
CA ASP A 156 -32.81 -11.85 -2.49
C ASP A 156 -33.28 -11.39 -1.10
N GLY A 157 -33.08 -12.23 -0.07
CA GLY A 157 -33.28 -11.85 1.33
C GLY A 157 -32.41 -10.67 1.75
N ILE A 158 -31.10 -10.72 1.48
CA ILE A 158 -30.17 -9.62 1.77
C ILE A 158 -30.58 -8.33 1.05
N LYS A 159 -30.97 -8.39 -0.22
CA LYS A 159 -31.47 -7.21 -0.97
C LYS A 159 -32.75 -6.60 -0.39
N SER A 160 -33.61 -7.42 0.22
CA SER A 160 -34.83 -6.92 0.86
C SER A 160 -34.52 -6.19 2.17
N ILE A 161 -33.54 -6.70 2.92
CA ILE A 161 -33.03 -6.11 4.15
C ILE A 161 -32.34 -4.78 3.84
N ASP A 162 -31.45 -4.75 2.85
CA ASP A 162 -30.75 -3.54 2.40
C ASP A 162 -31.73 -2.42 1.98
N ARG A 163 -32.75 -2.75 1.17
CA ARG A 163 -33.82 -1.80 0.83
C ARG A 163 -34.53 -1.28 2.07
N SER A 164 -34.85 -2.14 3.02
CA SER A 164 -35.53 -1.73 4.26
C SER A 164 -34.65 -0.78 5.09
N PHE A 165 -33.35 -1.07 5.22
CA PHE A 165 -32.39 -0.18 5.88
C PHE A 165 -32.21 1.15 5.14
N SER A 166 -32.19 1.17 3.80
CA SER A 166 -32.10 2.40 3.01
C SER A 166 -33.32 3.32 3.20
N LEU A 167 -34.51 2.74 3.37
CA LEU A 167 -35.74 3.49 3.64
C LEU A 167 -35.73 4.08 5.06
N ILE A 168 -35.31 3.27 6.04
CA ILE A 168 -35.22 3.70 7.44
C ILE A 168 -34.16 4.79 7.60
N SER A 169 -32.96 4.59 7.04
CA SER A 169 -31.88 5.58 7.10
C SER A 169 -32.24 6.88 6.36
N GLY A 170 -32.92 6.79 5.21
CA GLY A 170 -33.45 7.94 4.50
C GLY A 170 -34.50 8.72 5.30
N GLY A 171 -35.37 8.03 6.02
CA GLY A 171 -36.36 8.63 6.93
C GLY A 171 -35.71 9.33 8.14
N LEU A 172 -34.74 8.66 8.78
CA LEU A 172 -33.99 9.20 9.91
C LEU A 172 -33.16 10.44 9.53
N LYS A 173 -32.52 10.42 8.35
CA LYS A 173 -31.79 11.57 7.81
C LYS A 173 -32.70 12.78 7.61
N LYS A 174 -33.95 12.58 7.15
CA LYS A 174 -34.95 13.66 7.04
C LYS A 174 -35.38 14.21 8.40
N ALA A 175 -35.33 13.40 9.46
CA ALA A 175 -35.63 13.79 10.83
C ALA A 175 -34.43 14.41 11.59
N GLY A 176 -33.28 14.62 10.92
CA GLY A 176 -32.07 15.16 11.55
C GLY A 176 -31.29 14.18 12.41
N ILE A 177 -31.64 12.88 12.38
CA ILE A 177 -30.96 11.82 13.12
C ILE A 177 -30.00 11.11 12.16
N THR A 178 -28.69 11.25 12.40
CA THR A 178 -27.66 10.55 11.62
C THR A 178 -27.23 9.28 12.35
N ILE A 179 -27.51 8.12 11.78
CA ILE A 179 -26.97 6.84 12.24
C ILE A 179 -25.93 6.39 11.21
N SER A 180 -24.66 6.38 11.61
CA SER A 180 -23.56 5.89 10.79
C SER A 180 -23.48 4.37 10.91
N PHE A 181 -23.82 3.67 9.83
CA PHE A 181 -23.42 2.27 9.65
C PHE A 181 -22.24 2.29 8.69
N ASP A 182 -21.06 1.86 9.15
CA ASP A 182 -19.88 1.72 8.31
C ASP A 182 -20.17 0.70 7.19
N ASP A 183 -20.38 1.21 5.98
CA ASP A 183 -20.61 0.42 4.78
C ASP A 183 -19.24 0.05 4.17
N GLU A 184 -18.63 -1.01 4.68
CA GLU A 184 -17.39 -1.58 4.13
C GLU A 184 -17.59 -2.25 2.75
N SER A 185 -18.82 -2.34 2.24
CA SER A 185 -19.11 -3.10 1.00
C SER A 185 -18.75 -2.35 -0.30
N LYS A 186 -18.40 -1.06 -0.24
CA LYS A 186 -18.11 -0.24 -1.43
C LYS A 186 -16.67 -0.27 -1.96
N LYS A 187 -15.81 -1.17 -1.48
CA LYS A 187 -14.37 -1.18 -1.85
C LYS A 187 -13.94 -2.19 -2.92
N SER A 188 -14.84 -2.97 -3.53
CA SER A 188 -14.44 -4.03 -4.49
C SER A 188 -14.89 -3.89 -5.94
N ASP A 189 -15.53 -2.79 -6.35
CA ASP A 189 -15.98 -2.59 -7.74
C ASP A 189 -15.23 -1.48 -8.49
N GLU A 190 -13.98 -1.16 -8.12
CA GLU A 190 -13.10 -0.36 -8.98
C GLU A 190 -12.09 -1.27 -9.68
N LYS A 191 -12.56 -1.89 -10.77
CA LYS A 191 -11.69 -2.54 -11.74
C LYS A 191 -10.97 -1.44 -12.51
N PRO A 192 -9.62 -1.47 -12.60
CA PRO A 192 -8.88 -0.48 -13.38
C PRO A 192 -9.19 -0.69 -14.86
N ASP A 193 -9.70 0.35 -15.49
CA ASP A 193 -9.78 0.45 -16.95
C ASP A 193 -8.36 0.32 -17.49
N ASN A 194 -8.13 -0.72 -18.30
CA ASN A 194 -6.87 -0.92 -18.99
C ASN A 194 -7.18 -1.39 -20.42
N LYS A 195 -6.81 -0.51 -21.36
CA LYS A 195 -6.86 -0.55 -22.83
C LYS A 195 -8.20 -0.31 -23.52
#